data_AF-A0A2A4EYT5-F1
#
_entry.id   AF-A0A2A4EYT5-F1
#
_cell.length_a   1.000
_cell.length_b   1.000
_cell.length_c   1.000
_cell.angle_alpha   90.00
_cell.angle_beta   90.00
_cell.angle_gamma   90.00
#
_symmetry.space_group_name_H-M   'P 1'
#
loop_
_entity.id
_entity.type
_entity.pdbx_description
1 polymer ?
#
loop_
_entity_poly.entity_id
_entity_poly.type
_entity_poly.pdbx_seq_one_letter_code
_entity_poly.pdbx_strand_id
1 'polypeptide(L)'
;MAWNSASFESILAIIVAVLFAVAGVINLTGRGAVKRDFARWGYPAWFRLLCGTLELLSAALLFGQHTRVLGLALAGAIMIGALFTLLRNREPFAHLAPAVVFSALVVATVALRG
;
A
#
# COMPACT_ATOMS: atom_id res chain seq x y z
N MET A 1 -29.57 -12.49 8.17
CA MET A 1 -28.71 -11.81 7.17
C MET A 1 -27.36 -12.54 7.22
N ALA A 2 -27.17 -13.56 6.39
CA ALA A 2 -25.93 -14.34 6.39
C ALA A 2 -24.84 -13.50 5.71
N TRP A 3 -23.90 -13.00 6.50
CA TRP A 3 -22.74 -12.30 6.00
C TRP A 3 -21.86 -13.30 5.25
N ASN A 4 -21.64 -13.09 3.95
CA ASN A 4 -20.76 -13.94 3.15
C ASN A 4 -19.33 -13.38 3.23
N SER A 5 -18.37 -14.18 3.67
CA SER A 5 -16.95 -13.78 3.79
C SER A 5 -16.39 -13.19 2.50
N ALA A 6 -16.82 -13.72 1.35
CA ALA A 6 -16.46 -13.23 0.02
C ALA A 6 -16.86 -11.75 -0.22
N SER A 7 -18.00 -11.31 0.32
CA SER A 7 -18.43 -9.90 0.22
C SER A 7 -17.52 -8.99 1.04
N PHE A 8 -17.07 -9.46 2.20
CA PHE A 8 -16.20 -8.69 3.08
C PHE A 8 -14.77 -8.60 2.53
N GLU A 9 -14.22 -9.69 1.99
CA GLU A 9 -12.94 -9.70 1.26
C GLU A 9 -12.96 -8.71 0.10
N SER A 10 -14.05 -8.65 -0.66
CA SER A 10 -14.18 -7.71 -1.78
C SER A 10 -14.25 -6.25 -1.32
N ILE A 11 -14.95 -5.96 -0.23
CA ILE A 11 -14.98 -4.61 0.36
C ILE A 11 -13.58 -4.20 0.81
N LEU A 12 -12.87 -5.07 1.54
CA LEU A 12 -11.51 -4.77 1.99
C LEU A 12 -10.55 -4.60 0.81
N ALA A 13 -10.64 -5.44 -0.22
CA ALA A 13 -9.81 -5.31 -1.41
C ALA A 13 -10.03 -3.96 -2.12
N ILE A 14 -11.27 -3.48 -2.19
CA ILE A 14 -11.59 -2.14 -2.73
C ILE A 14 -11.00 -1.04 -1.85
N ILE A 15 -11.12 -1.16 -0.52
CA ILE A 15 -10.53 -0.19 0.42
C ILE A 15 -9.01 -0.14 0.23
N VAL A 16 -8.34 -1.29 0.20
CA VAL A 16 -6.89 -1.38 -0.05
C VAL A 16 -6.55 -0.77 -1.40
N ALA A 17 -7.30 -1.08 -2.46
CA ALA A 17 -7.08 -0.52 -3.78
C ALA A 17 -7.16 1.01 -3.80
N VAL A 18 -8.18 1.59 -3.17
CA VAL A 18 -8.35 3.05 -3.10
C VAL A 18 -7.21 3.69 -2.31
N LEU A 19 -6.84 3.10 -1.17
CA LEU A 19 -5.74 3.59 -0.33
C LEU A 19 -4.40 3.57 -1.06
N PHE A 20 -4.09 2.48 -1.76
CA PHE A 20 -2.90 2.36 -2.60
C PHE A 20 -2.96 3.31 -3.80
N ALA A 21 -4.13 3.53 -4.40
CA ALA A 21 -4.29 4.49 -5.48
C ALA A 21 -3.94 5.91 -5.03
N VAL A 22 -4.45 6.31 -3.85
CA VAL A 22 -4.16 7.62 -3.25
C VAL A 22 -2.67 7.75 -2.90
N ALA A 23 -2.08 6.73 -2.26
CA ALA A 23 -0.65 6.70 -1.96
C ALA A 23 0.20 6.82 -3.23
N GLY A 24 -0.18 6.08 -4.29
CA GLY A 24 0.47 6.11 -5.59
C GLY A 24 0.47 7.51 -6.20
N VAL A 25 -0.68 8.18 -6.22
CA VAL A 25 -0.80 9.56 -6.70
C VAL A 25 0.05 10.52 -5.86
N ILE A 26 0.07 10.36 -4.53
CA ILE A 26 0.90 11.19 -3.63
C ILE A 26 2.39 11.01 -3.97
N ASN A 27 2.85 9.78 -4.15
CA ASN A 27 4.23 9.45 -4.49
C ASN A 27 4.63 9.97 -5.89
N LEU A 28 3.74 9.85 -6.89
CA LEU A 28 3.97 10.35 -8.25
C LEU A 28 3.98 11.88 -8.33
N THR A 29 3.04 12.55 -7.67
CA THR A 29 2.97 14.02 -7.67
C THR A 29 4.11 14.65 -6.88
N GLY A 30 4.62 13.96 -5.84
CA GLY A 30 5.80 14.39 -5.10
C GLY A 30 5.61 15.76 -4.47
N ARG A 31 4.45 16.01 -3.85
CA ARG A 31 4.23 17.23 -3.05
C ARG A 31 5.32 17.34 -1.98
N GLY A 32 5.72 18.57 -1.65
CA GLY A 32 7.02 18.87 -1.02
C GLY A 32 7.43 18.03 0.20
N ALA A 33 6.49 17.57 1.03
CA ALA A 33 6.78 16.63 2.13
C ALA A 33 7.40 15.33 1.61
N VAL A 34 6.74 14.63 0.69
CA VAL A 34 7.19 13.33 0.14
C VAL A 34 8.58 13.42 -0.48
N LYS A 35 8.88 14.49 -1.23
CA LYS A 35 10.23 14.69 -1.79
C LYS A 35 11.30 14.81 -0.70
N ARG A 36 11.02 15.56 0.37
CA ARG A 36 11.93 15.69 1.52
C ARG A 36 12.07 14.38 2.28
N ASP A 37 10.98 13.63 2.41
CA ASP A 37 10.96 12.33 3.08
C ASP A 37 11.89 11.33 2.36
N PHE A 38 11.71 11.14 1.05
CA PHE A 38 12.57 10.25 0.27
C PHE A 38 14.04 10.69 0.26
N ALA A 39 14.30 12.01 0.20
CA ALA A 39 15.65 12.54 0.26
C ALA A 39 16.31 12.30 1.63
N ARG A 40 15.58 12.51 2.75
CA ARG A 40 16.11 12.26 4.10
C ARG A 40 16.35 10.77 4.35
N TRP A 41 15.56 9.89 3.73
CA TRP A 41 15.73 8.44 3.80
C TRP A 41 16.91 7.94 2.93
N GLY A 42 17.55 8.84 2.17
CA GLY A 42 18.70 8.53 1.33
C GLY A 42 18.35 7.86 -0.01
N TYR A 43 17.08 7.91 -0.42
CA TYR A 43 16.66 7.37 -1.72
C TYR A 43 16.81 8.38 -2.85
N PRO A 44 17.12 7.92 -4.07
CA PRO A 44 17.16 8.81 -5.23
C PRO A 44 15.76 9.30 -5.59
N ALA A 45 15.67 10.48 -6.20
CA ALA A 45 14.40 11.15 -6.50
C ALA A 45 13.45 10.35 -7.40
N TRP A 46 13.96 9.40 -8.19
CA TRP A 46 13.16 8.51 -9.03
C TRP A 46 12.48 7.38 -8.23
N PHE A 47 13.01 7.02 -7.05
CA PHE A 47 12.50 5.89 -6.27
C PHE A 47 11.05 6.11 -5.84
N ARG A 48 10.67 7.35 -5.50
CA ARG A 48 9.27 7.71 -5.24
C ARG A 48 8.36 7.42 -6.45
N LEU A 49 8.86 7.61 -7.68
CA LEU A 49 8.09 7.36 -8.90
C LEU A 49 7.89 5.86 -9.10
N LEU A 50 8.92 5.06 -8.80
CA LEU A 50 8.82 3.61 -8.78
C LEU A 50 7.76 3.16 -7.76
N CYS A 51 7.86 3.60 -6.51
CA CYS A 51 6.88 3.29 -5.46
C CYS A 51 5.46 3.66 -5.92
N GLY A 52 5.27 4.89 -6.40
CA GLY A 52 3.96 5.35 -6.83
C GLY A 52 3.38 4.55 -8.00
N THR A 53 4.22 4.15 -8.96
CA THR A 53 3.81 3.31 -10.09
C THR A 53 3.41 1.91 -9.62
N LEU A 54 4.18 1.30 -8.72
CA LEU A 54 3.88 -0.03 -8.17
C LEU A 54 2.62 0.00 -7.30
N GLU A 55 2.40 1.06 -6.54
CA GLU A 55 1.18 1.25 -5.75
C GLU A 55 -0.06 1.36 -6.64
N LEU A 56 0.00 2.15 -7.72
CA LEU A 56 -1.08 2.24 -8.70
C LEU A 56 -1.32 0.91 -9.42
N LEU A 57 -0.26 0.17 -9.76
CA LEU A 57 -0.36 -1.15 -10.35
C LEU A 57 -1.04 -2.14 -9.39
N SER A 58 -0.65 -2.14 -8.12
CA SER A 58 -1.29 -2.96 -7.09
C SER A 58 -2.78 -2.62 -6.97
N ALA A 59 -3.12 -1.33 -6.91
CA ALA A 59 -4.51 -0.87 -6.88
C ALA A 59 -5.31 -1.36 -8.10
N ALA A 60 -4.76 -1.25 -9.31
CA ALA A 60 -5.39 -1.72 -10.54
C ALA A 60 -5.64 -3.24 -10.51
N LEU A 61 -4.66 -4.02 -10.05
CA LEU A 61 -4.77 -5.48 -9.95
C LEU A 61 -5.81 -5.92 -8.92
N LEU A 62 -6.02 -5.16 -7.84
CA LEU A 62 -7.00 -5.47 -6.78
C LEU A 62 -8.46 -5.33 -7.24
N PHE A 63 -8.73 -4.50 -8.26
CA PHE A 63 -10.07 -4.38 -8.85
C PHE A 63 -10.50 -5.64 -9.60
N GLY A 64 -9.58 -6.34 -10.27
CA GLY A 64 -9.89 -7.57 -10.99
C GLY A 64 -9.96 -8.78 -10.06
N GLN A 65 -11.07 -9.53 -10.07
CA GLN A 65 -11.24 -10.72 -9.23
C GLN A 65 -10.16 -11.78 -9.47
N HIS A 66 -9.78 -11.99 -10.75
CA HIS A 66 -8.74 -12.95 -11.14
C HIS A 66 -7.31 -12.46 -10.86
N THR A 67 -7.09 -11.14 -10.86
CA THR A 67 -5.76 -10.53 -10.65
C THR A 67 -5.50 -10.15 -9.20
N ARG A 68 -6.51 -10.23 -8.33
CA ARG A 68 -6.44 -9.75 -6.94
C ARG A 68 -5.32 -10.39 -6.13
N VAL A 69 -4.99 -11.66 -6.37
CA VAL A 69 -3.86 -12.34 -5.70
C VAL A 69 -2.54 -11.63 -6.02
N LEU A 70 -2.32 -11.27 -7.28
CA LEU A 70 -1.13 -10.53 -7.71
C LEU A 70 -1.12 -9.13 -7.08
N GLY A 71 -2.28 -8.46 -7.03
CA GLY A 71 -2.44 -7.17 -6.38
C GLY A 71 -2.07 -7.20 -4.89
N LEU A 72 -2.55 -8.20 -4.14
CA LEU A 72 -2.25 -8.40 -2.72
C LEU A 72 -0.78 -8.77 -2.48
N ALA A 73 -0.20 -9.63 -3.33
CA ALA A 73 1.22 -9.99 -3.24
C ALA A 73 2.11 -8.76 -3.45
N LEU A 74 1.80 -7.94 -4.47
CA LEU A 74 2.51 -6.69 -4.73
C LEU A 74 2.32 -5.68 -3.58
N ALA A 75 1.09 -5.53 -3.06
CA ALA A 75 0.82 -4.67 -1.91
C ALA A 75 1.65 -5.10 -0.69
N GLY A 76 1.72 -6.40 -0.40
CA GLY A 76 2.53 -6.95 0.68
C GLY A 76 4.01 -6.62 0.52
N ALA A 77 4.57 -6.81 -0.68
CA ALA A 77 5.97 -6.47 -0.96
C ALA A 77 6.26 -4.97 -0.77
N ILE A 78 5.36 -4.10 -1.25
CA ILE A 78 5.46 -2.64 -1.04
C ILE A 78 5.44 -2.32 0.45
N MET A 79 4.53 -2.91 1.22
CA MET A 79 4.41 -2.64 2.66
C MET A 79 5.63 -3.12 3.45
N ILE A 80 6.22 -4.27 3.09
CA ILE A 80 7.48 -4.73 3.70
C ILE A 80 8.58 -3.69 3.46
N GLY A 81 8.71 -3.19 2.22
CA GLY A 81 9.66 -2.13 1.89
C GLY A 81 9.42 -0.84 2.67
N ALA A 82 8.17 -0.39 2.72
CA ALA A 82 7.77 0.82 3.45
C ALA A 82 8.07 0.70 4.95
N LEU A 83 7.67 -0.39 5.60
CA LEU A 83 7.94 -0.64 7.02
C LEU A 83 9.45 -0.71 7.29
N PHE A 84 10.21 -1.39 6.43
CA PHE A 84 11.66 -1.43 6.53
C PHE A 84 12.27 -0.01 6.47
N THR A 85 11.84 0.81 5.52
CA THR A 85 12.28 2.21 5.40
C THR A 85 11.97 3.00 6.66
N LEU A 86 10.74 2.93 7.17
CA LEU A 86 10.31 3.71 8.34
C LEU A 86 11.05 3.28 9.61
N LEU A 87 11.24 1.97 9.82
CA LEU A 87 11.99 1.43 10.96
C LEU A 87 13.48 1.78 10.89
N ARG A 88 14.10 1.61 9.72
CA ARG A 88 15.52 1.95 9.51
C ARG A 88 15.81 3.42 9.80
N ASN A 89 14.91 4.30 9.42
CA ASN A 89 15.05 5.75 9.62
C ASN A 89 14.49 6.25 10.96
N ARG A 90 13.99 5.35 11.83
CA ARG A 90 13.39 5.68 13.14
C ARG A 90 12.32 6.77 13.04
N GLU A 91 11.48 6.66 12.02
CA GLU A 91 10.40 7.62 11.80
C GLU A 91 9.40 7.62 12.96
N PRO A 92 8.81 8.77 13.29
CA PRO A 92 7.84 8.86 14.38
C PRO A 92 6.59 8.04 14.08
N PHE A 93 5.85 7.69 15.13
CA PHE A 93 4.66 6.85 15.01
C PHE A 93 3.62 7.40 14.02
N ALA A 94 3.54 8.71 13.84
CA ALA A 94 2.66 9.34 12.85
C ALA A 94 2.92 8.88 11.40
N HIS A 95 4.16 8.54 11.04
CA HIS A 95 4.49 7.99 9.71
C HIS A 95 4.33 6.47 9.67
N LEU A 96 4.54 5.77 10.79
CA LEU A 96 4.35 4.34 10.92
C LEU A 96 2.88 3.92 10.91
N ALA A 97 1.99 4.71 11.51
CA ALA A 97 0.59 4.36 11.67
C ALA A 97 -0.12 4.06 10.34
N PRO A 98 0.00 4.89 9.27
CA PRO A 98 -0.55 4.54 7.96
C PRO A 98 0.00 3.22 7.41
N ALA A 99 1.31 2.98 7.52
CA ALA A 99 1.93 1.75 7.03
C ALA A 99 1.46 0.51 7.79
N VAL A 100 1.29 0.59 9.10
CA VAL A 100 0.73 -0.50 9.92
C VAL A 100 -0.72 -0.76 9.52
N VAL A 101 -1.54 0.28 9.35
CA VAL A 101 -2.95 0.13 8.94
C VAL A 101 -3.05 -0.52 7.56
N PHE A 102 -2.27 -0.06 6.58
CA PHE A 102 -2.27 -0.65 5.24
C PHE A 102 -1.84 -2.12 5.27
N SER A 103 -0.80 -2.43 6.06
CA SER A 103 -0.34 -3.82 6.22
C SER A 103 -1.41 -4.70 6.86
N ALA A 104 -2.09 -4.21 7.90
CA ALA A 104 -3.16 -4.93 8.56
C ALA A 104 -4.35 -5.18 7.62
N LEU A 105 -4.71 -4.19 6.79
CA LEU A 105 -5.78 -4.34 5.80
C LEU A 105 -5.41 -5.38 4.72
N VAL A 106 -4.17 -5.37 4.23
CA VAL A 106 -3.68 -6.37 3.27
C VAL A 106 -3.75 -7.78 3.89
N VAL A 107 -3.24 -7.94 5.12
CA VAL A 107 -3.27 -9.23 5.84
C VAL A 107 -4.71 -9.70 6.09
N ALA A 108 -5.60 -8.80 6.52
CA ALA A 108 -7.01 -9.12 6.73
C ALA A 108 -7.68 -9.56 5.42
N THR A 109 -7.42 -8.85 4.31
CA THR A 109 -7.96 -9.19 3.00
C THR A 109 -7.49 -10.57 2.54
N VAL A 110 -6.21 -10.91 2.75
CA VAL A 110 -5.66 -12.24 2.46
C VAL A 110 -6.32 -13.31 3.34
N ALA A 111 -6.46 -13.05 4.64
CA ALA A 111 -7.02 -14.00 5.60
C ALA A 111 -8.49 -14.34 5.31
N LEU A 112 -9.27 -13.38 4.80
CA LEU A 112 -10.70 -13.53 4.48
C LEU A 112 -10.96 -14.13 3.10
N ARG A 113 -9.91 -14.36 2.31
CA ARG A 113 -9.99 -15.00 0.99
C ARG A 113 -10.05 -16.53 1.08
N GLY A 114 -9.59 -17.11 2.20
CA GLY A 114 -9.69 -18.55 2.49
C GLY A 114 -11.07 -18.95 2.99
#